data_AF-A0A151STV4-F1
#
_entry.id   AF-A0A151STV4-F1
#
_cell.length_a   1.000
_cell.length_b   1.000
_cell.length_c   1.000
_cell.angle_alpha   90.00
_cell.angle_beta   90.00
_cell.angle_gamma   90.00
#
_symmetry.space_group_name_H-M   'P 1'
#
loop_
_entity.id
_entity.type
_entity.pdbx_description
1 polymer ?
#
loop_
_entity_poly.entity_id
_entity_poly.type
_entity_poly.pdbx_seq_one_letter_code
_entity_poly.pdbx_strand_id
1 'polypeptide(L)' 'MNKCVNMSTDISNCGKCGKKCSYGKICCQGKCVNPQTNEKHCGKCGNKCNAQSSCIYGMCSYA' A
#
# COMPACT_ATOMS: atom_id res chain seq x y z
N MET A 1 26.88 2.49 11.15
CA MET A 1 26.27 1.90 9.94
C MET A 1 24.97 2.64 9.63
N ASN A 2 25.01 3.63 8.74
CA ASN A 2 23.78 4.31 8.30
C ASN A 2 23.26 3.60 7.05
N LYS A 3 22.09 2.96 7.17
CA LYS A 3 21.43 2.28 6.06
C LYS A 3 20.37 3.21 5.48
N CYS A 4 20.51 3.55 4.20
CA CYS A 4 19.46 4.25 3.48
C CYS A 4 18.31 3.28 3.23
N VAL A 5 17.09 3.70 3.60
CA VAL A 5 15.86 2.92 3.40
C VAL A 5 14.93 3.69 2.48
N ASN A 6 14.18 2.97 1.65
CA ASN A 6 13.28 3.60 0.70
C ASN A 6 11.98 3.97 1.39
N MET A 7 11.80 5.26 1.70
CA MET A 7 10.60 5.74 2.38
C MET A 7 9.31 5.58 1.56
N SER A 8 9.38 5.22 0.28
CA SER A 8 8.21 5.05 -0.58
C SER A 8 7.63 3.63 -0.56
N THR A 9 8.44 2.64 -0.17
CA THR A 9 8.06 1.22 -0.19
C THR A 9 8.32 0.53 1.16
N ASP A 10 9.17 1.11 2.00
CA ASP A 10 9.51 0.54 3.30
C ASP A 10 8.39 0.80 4.30
N ILE A 11 7.78 -0.29 4.78
CA ILE A 11 6.65 -0.24 5.70
C ILE A 11 6.98 0.39 7.04
N SER A 12 8.24 0.36 7.45
CA SER A 12 8.71 0.89 8.74
C SER A 12 9.13 2.36 8.64
N ASN A 13 9.31 2.87 7.42
CA ASN A 13 9.82 4.21 7.16
C ASN A 13 8.97 4.97 6.13
N CYS A 14 7.65 4.77 6.15
CA CYS A 14 6.77 5.20 5.08
C CYS A 14 6.52 6.72 5.07
N GLY A 15 7.15 7.42 4.12
CA GLY A 15 7.12 8.88 3.97
C GLY A 15 7.98 9.64 4.99
N LYS A 16 8.43 8.97 6.05
CA LYS A 16 9.37 9.51 7.05
C LYS A 16 10.05 8.36 7.79
N CYS A 17 11.32 8.55 8.15
CA CYS A 17 12.07 7.60 8.97
C CYS A 17 11.33 7.32 10.30
N GLY A 18 11.17 6.04 10.66
CA GLY A 18 10.44 5.59 11.85
C GLY A 18 8.92 5.62 11.74
N LYS A 19 8.34 6.03 10.61
CA LYS A 19 6.89 6.02 10.39
C LYS A 19 6.43 4.65 9.89
N LYS A 20 6.11 3.77 10.82
CA LYS A 20 5.57 2.45 10.52
C LYS A 20 4.09 2.52 10.14
N CYS A 21 3.70 1.84 9.07
CA CYS A 21 2.30 1.70 8.71
C CYS A 21 1.55 0.76 9.67
N SER A 22 0.28 1.06 9.93
CA SER A 22 -0.61 0.19 10.74
C SER A 22 -0.73 -1.20 10.13
N TYR A 23 -1.14 -2.17 10.95
CA TYR A 23 -1.31 -3.55 10.52
C TYR A 23 -2.25 -3.65 9.31
N GLY A 24 -1.88 -4.51 8.35
CA GLY A 24 -2.62 -4.68 7.09
C GLY A 24 -2.42 -3.56 6.06
N LYS A 25 -1.70 -2.47 6.35
CA LYS A 25 -1.39 -1.42 5.37
C LYS A 25 0.01 -1.62 4.78
N ILE A 26 0.17 -1.22 3.53
CA ILE A 26 1.46 -1.20 2.85
C ILE A 26 1.94 0.23 2.69
N CYS A 27 3.26 0.42 2.62
CA CYS A 27 3.81 1.69 2.19
C CYS A 27 3.78 1.78 0.67
N CYS A 28 3.08 2.77 0.15
CA CYS A 28 3.00 3.04 -1.27
C CYS A 28 3.16 4.54 -1.51
N GLN A 29 4.18 4.92 -2.29
CA GLN A 29 4.48 6.32 -2.63
C GLN A 29 4.63 7.21 -1.37
N GLY A 30 5.17 6.65 -0.29
CA GLY A 30 5.38 7.37 0.97
C GLY A 30 4.11 7.57 1.79
N LYS A 31 3.03 6.86 1.47
CA LYS A 31 1.77 6.86 2.22
C LYS A 31 1.38 5.44 2.59
N CYS A 32 0.84 5.28 3.79
CA CYS A 32 0.29 4.00 4.22
C CYS A 32 -1.10 3.81 3.60
N VAL A 33 -1.21 2.89 2.66
CA VAL A 33 -2.45 2.56 1.98
C VAL A 33 -2.91 1.16 2.37
N ASN A 34 -4.22 0.94 2.47
CA ASN A 34 -4.76 -0.38 2.74
C ASN A 34 -4.96 -1.13 1.41
N PRO A 35 -4.14 -2.13 1.07
CA PRO A 35 -4.31 -2.85 -0.18
C PRO A 35 -5.56 -3.72 -0.19
N GLN A 36 -6.26 -3.91 0.94
CA GLN A 36 -7.44 -4.77 1.00
C GLN A 36 -8.73 -4.07 0.54
N THR A 37 -8.78 -2.75 0.67
CA THR A 37 -9.97 -1.95 0.39
C THR A 37 -9.69 -0.80 -0.57
N ASN A 38 -8.42 -0.49 -0.85
CA ASN A 38 -8.07 0.62 -1.73
C ASN A 38 -8.07 0.16 -3.18
N GLU A 39 -9.02 0.68 -3.96
CA GLU A 39 -9.20 0.37 -5.38
C GLU A 39 -8.00 0.75 -6.25
N LYS A 40 -7.18 1.72 -5.83
CA LYS A 40 -5.98 2.18 -6.56
C LYS A 40 -4.72 1.40 -6.18
N HIS A 41 -4.75 0.64 -5.10
CA HIS A 41 -3.61 -0.10 -4.57
C HIS A 41 -4.01 -1.51 -4.10
N CYS A 42 -4.95 -2.14 -4.81
CA CYS A 42 -5.57 -3.38 -4.40
C CYS A 42 -4.58 -4.55 -4.48
N GLY A 43 -4.32 -5.24 -3.36
CA GLY A 43 -3.35 -6.33 -3.26
C GLY A 43 -1.88 -5.88 -3.29
N LYS A 44 -1.52 -4.87 -4.09
CA LYS A 44 -0.17 -4.29 -4.15
C LYS A 44 -0.18 -2.80 -4.47
N CYS A 45 0.94 -2.13 -4.16
CA CYS A 45 1.14 -0.72 -4.44
C CYS A 45 1.00 -0.43 -5.95
N GLY A 46 0.00 0.40 -6.29
CA GLY A 46 -0.23 0.89 -7.66
C GLY A 46 -1.08 -0.05 -8.51
N ASN A 47 -1.62 -1.12 -7.92
CA ASN A 47 -2.55 -1.99 -8.60
C ASN A 47 -3.96 -1.42 -8.53
N LYS A 48 -4.35 -0.73 -9.59
CA LYS A 48 -5.70 -0.19 -9.73
C LYS A 48 -6.61 -1.28 -10.30
N CYS A 49 -7.73 -1.55 -9.63
CA CYS A 49 -8.78 -2.39 -10.19
C CYS A 49 -9.47 -1.69 -11.37
N ASN A 50 -10.00 -2.45 -12.34
CA ASN A 50 -10.80 -1.89 -13.42
C ASN A 50 -12.02 -1.15 -12.86
N ALA A 51 -12.56 -0.20 -13.62
CA ALA A 51 -13.65 0.68 -13.18
C ALA A 51 -14.94 -0.05 -12.72
N GLN A 52 -15.09 -1.32 -13.10
CA GLN A 52 -16.23 -2.17 -12.70
C GLN A 52 -15.87 -3.21 -11.63
N SER A 53 -14.66 -3.19 -11.09
CA SER A 53 -14.18 -4.19 -10.12
C SER A 53 -13.84 -3.54 -8.79
N SER A 54 -14.42 -4.08 -7.72
CA SER A 54 -14.21 -3.63 -6.35
C SER A 54 -12.97 -4.29 -5.76
N CYS A 55 -12.23 -3.55 -4.92
CA CYS A 55 -11.15 -4.14 -4.14
C CYS A 55 -11.71 -4.79 -2.86
N ILE A 56 -11.76 -6.12 -2.84
CA ILE A 56 -12.30 -6.90 -1.73
C ILE A 56 -11.21 -7.87 -1.25
N TYR A 57 -10.87 -7.81 0.04
CA TYR A 57 -9.81 -8.63 0.67
C TYR A 57 -8.44 -8.57 -0.03
N GLY A 58 -8.16 -7.52 -0.80
CA GLY A 58 -6.90 -7.37 -1.54
C GLY A 58 -6.91 -8.03 -2.91
N MET A 59 -8.10 -8.41 -3.39
CA MET A 59 -8.32 -8.92 -4.73
C MET A 59 -9.31 -8.00 -5.44
N CYS A 60 -9.07 -7.73 -6.71
CA CYS A 60 -10.06 -7.09 -7.56
C CYS A 60 -11.13 -8.13 -7.87
N SER A 61 -12.24 -8.12 -7.13
CA SER A 61 -13.40 -8.96 -7.46
C SER A 61 -14.18 -8.31 -8.59
N TYR A 62 -14.48 -9.08 -9.62
CA TYR A 62 -15.46 -8.70 -10.63
C TYR A 62 -16.84 -8.76 -9.96
N ALA A 63 -17.56 -7.64 -9.92
CA ALA A 63 -18.97 -7.60 -9.54
C ALA A 63 -19.85 -7.69 -10.78
#